data_AF-W9IBI2-F1
#
_entry.id   AF-W9IBI2-F1
#
_cell.length_a   1.000
_cell.length_b   1.000
_cell.length_c   1.000
_cell.angle_alpha   90.00
_cell.angle_beta   90.00
_cell.angle_gamma   90.00
#
_symmetry.space_group_name_H-M   'P 1'
#
loop_
_entity.id
_entity.type
_entity.pdbx_description
1 polymer ?
#
loop_
_entity_poly.entity_id
_entity_poly.type
_entity_poly.pdbx_seq_one_letter_code
_entity_poly.pdbx_strand_id
1 'polypeptide(L)'
;MTIMTDYIDHIYPLVPVVHLPTFRNDVASNKDVTDLDTLLLFVSIASLTVGLLPSKFDSYHALAARFGTRTATISHCSQMCIRLRPADYWDHISHRKWATAYCLSIGAFQVGQINQSRMFEAESMQLARLLGMHLVSEYEGLNPIETQLRKKSFWLQLYTFAHSKIQPGRCNYLTYLDNYTIRDVNFAALEPLNIVDENITETGIVGQLPSTPSVGLPNNTDSADDAPFHSITVFIMASRAFLLGMRESMVNDGCNCGFGRSPEERLSKLRDLLDQLRYILDGLPTHMRQWGPGDNYQPFDSSDRRQGAFTEAHIEHLQNESTRANLHVSHLWLQNFLLDKMDVALQEMKDREGDDSYIATQLKQNWKDREDVSRQLLHILHSIPHAYLEPNGLYLIYKVRSIASSLLNCPFEMDRQLSRRVSEYIQEFTKVLSYLDRSEIVNTDGLRSWIDEGQHINHDT
;
A
#
# COMPACT_ATOMS: atom_id res chain seq x y z
N MET A 1 -11.99 21.82 -8.81
CA MET A 1 -12.86 20.62 -8.85
C MET A 1 -12.16 19.41 -9.46
N THR A 2 -11.51 19.52 -10.64
CA THR A 2 -10.91 18.37 -11.35
C THR A 2 -10.02 17.45 -10.50
N ILE A 3 -9.10 18.00 -9.71
CA ILE A 3 -8.19 17.19 -8.87
C ILE A 3 -8.95 16.39 -7.80
N MET A 4 -10.01 16.94 -7.21
CA MET A 4 -10.80 16.23 -6.19
C MET A 4 -11.63 15.10 -6.81
N THR A 5 -12.13 15.32 -8.02
CA THR A 5 -12.80 14.27 -8.80
C THR A 5 -11.82 13.14 -9.12
N ASP A 6 -10.62 13.47 -9.60
CA ASP A 6 -9.60 12.45 -9.89
C ASP A 6 -9.16 11.69 -8.62
N TYR A 7 -9.11 12.34 -7.45
CA TYR A 7 -8.91 11.66 -6.17
C TYR A 7 -10.01 10.61 -5.92
N ILE A 8 -11.29 11.00 -6.03
CA ILE A 8 -12.42 10.10 -5.79
C ILE A 8 -12.38 8.92 -6.78
N ASP A 9 -12.13 9.20 -8.06
CA ASP A 9 -12.27 8.22 -9.12
C ASP A 9 -11.07 7.25 -9.19
N HIS A 10 -9.84 7.74 -8.95
CA HIS A 10 -8.62 6.95 -9.17
C HIS A 10 -7.88 6.57 -7.89
N ILE A 11 -7.94 7.40 -6.83
CA ILE A 11 -7.03 7.29 -5.68
C ILE A 11 -7.75 6.77 -4.42
N TYR A 12 -8.98 7.19 -4.19
CA TYR A 12 -9.77 6.82 -3.00
C TYR A 12 -9.79 5.30 -2.72
N PRO A 13 -9.95 4.41 -3.72
CA PRO A 13 -9.91 2.95 -3.49
C PRO A 13 -8.61 2.45 -2.86
N LEU A 14 -7.50 3.13 -3.13
CA LEU A 14 -6.16 2.79 -2.64
C LEU A 14 -5.82 3.52 -1.33
N VAL A 15 -6.30 4.76 -1.19
CA VAL A 15 -6.00 5.65 -0.06
C VAL A 15 -7.32 6.24 0.50
N PRO A 16 -8.18 5.43 1.15
CA PRO A 16 -9.50 5.86 1.59
C PRO A 16 -9.43 6.64 2.92
N VAL A 17 -8.92 7.87 2.86
CA VAL A 17 -8.68 8.73 4.04
C VAL A 17 -9.84 9.67 4.39
N VAL A 18 -10.96 9.59 3.65
CA VAL A 18 -12.16 10.41 3.88
C VAL A 18 -13.41 9.56 3.85
N HIS A 19 -14.50 10.10 4.38
CA HIS A 19 -15.83 9.54 4.20
C HIS A 19 -16.46 10.20 2.97
N LEU A 20 -16.73 9.44 1.90
CA LEU A 20 -17.11 10.02 0.59
C LEU A 20 -18.33 10.95 0.64
N PRO A 21 -19.46 10.62 1.31
CA PRO A 21 -20.59 11.53 1.43
C PRO A 21 -20.22 12.86 2.11
N THR A 22 -19.49 12.80 3.22
CA THR A 22 -19.05 14.01 3.95
C THR A 22 -18.09 14.83 3.09
N PHE A 23 -17.12 14.19 2.45
CA PHE A 23 -16.13 14.85 1.61
C PHE A 23 -16.76 15.53 0.39
N ARG A 24 -17.66 14.85 -0.31
CA ARG A 24 -18.41 15.43 -1.45
C ARG A 24 -19.22 16.64 -1.01
N ASN A 25 -19.87 16.57 0.15
CA ASN A 25 -20.61 17.70 0.71
C ASN A 25 -19.70 18.88 1.08
N ASP A 26 -18.54 18.61 1.70
CA ASP A 26 -17.56 19.64 2.05
C ASP A 26 -17.03 20.37 0.80
N VAL A 27 -16.79 19.63 -0.29
CA VAL A 27 -16.39 20.20 -1.59
C VAL A 27 -17.53 21.03 -2.19
N ALA A 28 -18.76 20.50 -2.21
CA ALA A 28 -19.91 21.18 -2.81
C ALA A 28 -20.30 22.46 -2.06
N SER A 29 -20.09 22.49 -0.74
CA SER A 29 -20.40 23.64 0.12
C SER A 29 -19.26 24.64 0.27
N ASN A 30 -18.10 24.41 -0.38
CA ASN A 30 -16.88 25.20 -0.21
C ASN A 30 -16.47 25.35 1.27
N LYS A 31 -16.52 24.24 2.01
CA LYS A 31 -16.27 24.21 3.45
C LYS A 31 -14.88 24.73 3.82
N ASP A 32 -13.91 24.59 2.91
CA ASP A 32 -12.54 25.10 3.01
C ASP A 32 -12.43 26.61 3.18
N VAL A 33 -13.45 27.39 2.78
CA VAL A 33 -13.49 28.85 2.99
C VAL A 33 -13.66 29.20 4.48
N THR A 34 -14.25 28.30 5.26
CA THR A 34 -14.67 28.56 6.66
C THR A 34 -14.00 27.65 7.69
N ASP A 35 -13.42 26.53 7.25
CA ASP A 35 -12.81 25.52 8.12
C ASP A 35 -11.37 25.24 7.66
N LEU A 36 -10.42 25.67 8.50
CA LEU A 36 -9.00 25.56 8.19
C LEU A 36 -8.55 24.11 8.00
N ASP A 37 -8.95 23.19 8.87
CA ASP A 37 -8.54 21.79 8.75
C ASP A 37 -9.06 21.16 7.44
N THR A 38 -10.24 21.59 6.96
CA THR A 38 -10.81 21.18 5.68
C THR A 38 -10.01 21.75 4.50
N LEU A 39 -9.61 23.01 4.56
CA LEU A 39 -8.70 23.60 3.59
C LEU A 39 -7.37 22.81 3.54
N LEU A 40 -6.78 22.53 4.69
CA LEU A 40 -5.53 21.77 4.78
C LEU A 40 -5.67 20.36 4.22
N LEU A 41 -6.79 19.67 4.52
CA LEU A 41 -7.10 18.37 3.97
C LEU A 41 -7.19 18.43 2.43
N PHE A 42 -7.95 19.38 1.88
CA PHE A 42 -8.09 19.53 0.42
C PHE A 42 -6.74 19.76 -0.25
N VAL A 43 -5.91 20.63 0.31
CA VAL A 43 -4.57 20.93 -0.21
C VAL A 43 -3.67 19.70 -0.17
N SER A 44 -3.76 18.91 0.91
CA SER A 44 -3.01 17.65 1.03
C SER A 44 -3.49 16.57 0.06
N ILE A 45 -4.79 16.44 -0.17
CA ILE A 45 -5.36 15.51 -1.18
C ILE A 45 -4.94 15.93 -2.58
N ALA A 46 -4.86 17.24 -2.86
CA ALA A 46 -4.32 17.72 -4.12
C ALA A 46 -2.83 17.34 -4.28
N SER A 47 -2.03 17.45 -3.22
CA SER A 47 -0.64 16.99 -3.20
C SER A 47 -0.52 15.48 -3.48
N LEU A 48 -1.32 14.66 -2.79
CA LEU A 48 -1.41 13.22 -3.00
C LEU A 48 -1.76 12.87 -4.45
N THR A 49 -2.80 13.51 -5.01
CA THR A 49 -3.33 13.21 -6.35
C THR A 49 -2.34 13.60 -7.45
N VAL A 50 -1.74 14.79 -7.34
CA VAL A 50 -0.67 15.23 -8.27
C VAL A 50 0.54 14.29 -8.19
N GLY A 51 0.87 13.79 -7.00
CA GLY A 51 1.93 12.81 -6.80
C GLY A 51 1.64 11.49 -7.52
N LEU A 52 0.44 10.92 -7.32
CA LEU A 52 0.08 9.59 -7.83
C LEU A 52 -0.36 9.56 -9.29
N LEU A 53 -0.76 10.68 -9.90
CA LEU A 53 -1.22 10.75 -11.29
C LEU A 53 -0.32 11.61 -12.20
N PRO A 54 0.94 11.19 -12.47
CA PRO A 54 1.85 11.92 -13.35
C PRO A 54 1.26 12.22 -14.73
N SER A 55 0.52 11.29 -15.34
CA SER A 55 -0.08 11.44 -16.67
C SER A 55 -1.09 12.58 -16.76
N LYS A 56 -1.72 12.95 -15.64
CA LYS A 56 -2.73 14.02 -15.57
C LYS A 56 -2.12 15.39 -15.30
N PHE A 57 -0.83 15.48 -14.98
CA PHE A 57 -0.22 16.73 -14.54
C PHE A 57 -0.38 17.89 -15.54
N ASP A 58 -0.24 17.63 -16.84
CA ASP A 58 -0.43 18.66 -17.87
C ASP A 58 -1.83 19.28 -17.82
N SER A 59 -2.85 18.47 -17.51
CA SER A 59 -4.23 18.94 -17.36
C SER A 59 -4.41 19.80 -16.10
N TYR A 60 -3.76 19.44 -14.99
CA TYR A 60 -3.76 20.24 -13.76
C TYR A 60 -3.01 21.56 -13.95
N HIS A 61 -1.88 21.50 -14.66
CA HIS A 61 -1.08 22.67 -14.99
C HIS A 61 -1.86 23.64 -15.87
N ALA A 62 -2.58 23.16 -16.90
CA ALA A 62 -3.37 24.01 -17.78
C ALA A 62 -4.47 24.81 -17.04
N LEU A 63 -4.98 24.30 -15.91
CA LEU A 63 -6.04 24.95 -15.12
C LEU A 63 -5.53 26.11 -14.25
N ALA A 64 -4.28 26.07 -13.78
CA ALA A 64 -3.74 27.04 -12.84
C ALA A 64 -2.51 27.81 -13.36
N ALA A 65 -1.79 27.26 -14.35
CA ALA A 65 -0.55 27.75 -14.96
C ALA A 65 0.52 28.25 -13.96
N ARG A 66 0.47 27.75 -12.72
CA ARG A 66 1.20 28.34 -11.59
C ARG A 66 2.56 27.67 -11.34
N PHE A 67 2.69 26.38 -11.66
CA PHE A 67 3.86 25.57 -11.29
C PHE A 67 4.31 24.70 -12.47
N GLY A 68 5.58 24.83 -12.87
CA GLY A 68 6.10 24.10 -14.04
C GLY A 68 6.36 22.60 -13.84
N THR A 69 6.34 22.07 -12.61
CA THR A 69 6.62 20.65 -12.31
C THR A 69 5.72 20.10 -11.19
N ARG A 70 5.61 18.77 -11.09
CA ARG A 70 4.86 18.12 -10.00
C ARG A 70 5.53 18.40 -8.67
N THR A 71 6.85 18.32 -8.63
CA THR A 71 7.65 18.64 -7.43
C THR A 71 7.37 20.05 -6.93
N ALA A 72 7.29 21.05 -7.81
CA ALA A 72 7.01 22.43 -7.43
C ALA A 72 5.58 22.58 -6.87
N THR A 73 4.60 21.92 -7.48
CA THR A 73 3.20 21.91 -7.02
C THR A 73 3.08 21.30 -5.63
N ILE A 74 3.64 20.11 -5.43
CA ILE A 74 3.63 19.37 -4.15
C ILE A 74 4.37 20.16 -3.06
N SER A 75 5.53 20.73 -3.38
CA SER A 75 6.28 21.58 -2.45
C SER A 75 5.45 22.79 -2.00
N HIS A 76 4.69 23.40 -2.93
CA HIS A 76 3.82 24.51 -2.59
C HIS A 76 2.67 24.09 -1.67
N CYS A 77 2.00 22.98 -1.97
CA CYS A 77 0.96 22.41 -1.10
C CYS A 77 1.49 22.17 0.32
N SER A 78 2.64 21.49 0.44
CA SER A 78 3.30 21.22 1.73
C SER A 78 3.62 22.49 2.49
N GLN A 79 4.23 23.48 1.82
CA GLN A 79 4.55 24.76 2.46
C GLN A 79 3.29 25.54 2.88
N MET A 80 2.24 25.51 2.07
CA MET A 80 0.98 26.17 2.41
C MET A 80 0.36 25.52 3.65
N CYS A 81 0.33 24.19 3.70
CA CYS A 81 -0.15 23.49 4.88
C CYS A 81 0.66 23.83 6.13
N ILE A 82 1.99 23.92 6.04
CA ILE A 82 2.84 24.29 7.18
C ILE A 82 2.58 25.73 7.62
N ARG A 83 2.53 26.70 6.68
CA ARG A 83 2.39 28.12 7.00
C ARG A 83 1.04 28.50 7.59
N LEU A 84 -0.02 27.77 7.23
CA LEU A 84 -1.38 28.07 7.68
C LEU A 84 -1.71 27.44 9.04
N ARG A 85 -0.89 26.54 9.56
CA ARG A 85 -1.10 25.95 10.90
C ARG A 85 -0.97 27.04 11.98
N PRO A 86 -1.98 27.22 12.85
CA PRO A 86 -1.87 28.12 13.99
C PRO A 86 -0.95 27.54 15.07
N ALA A 87 -0.60 28.35 16.07
CA ALA A 87 0.31 27.94 17.15
C ALA A 87 -0.26 26.78 17.99
N ASP A 88 -1.58 26.70 18.13
CA ASP A 88 -2.33 25.67 18.85
C ASP A 88 -2.77 24.50 17.94
N TYR A 89 -2.19 24.38 16.74
CA TYR A 89 -2.59 23.36 15.77
C TYR A 89 -2.51 21.94 16.34
N TRP A 90 -1.52 21.63 17.16
CA TRP A 90 -1.35 20.29 17.74
C TRP A 90 -2.13 20.08 19.05
N ASP A 91 -2.73 21.13 19.61
CA ASP A 91 -3.52 21.02 20.85
C ASP A 91 -4.87 20.35 20.61
N HIS A 92 -5.37 20.39 19.37
CA HIS A 92 -6.61 19.75 18.95
C HIS A 92 -6.34 18.66 17.92
N ILE A 93 -6.18 17.42 18.36
CA ILE A 93 -5.97 16.29 17.44
C ILE A 93 -7.28 15.87 16.74
N SER A 94 -7.19 15.47 15.48
CA SER A 94 -8.34 14.97 14.72
C SER A 94 -7.90 13.99 13.63
N HIS A 95 -8.81 13.11 13.22
CA HIS A 95 -8.60 12.23 12.06
C HIS A 95 -8.23 13.03 10.80
N ARG A 96 -8.86 14.19 10.59
CA ARG A 96 -8.57 15.08 9.47
C ARG A 96 -7.11 15.58 9.45
N LYS A 97 -6.54 15.91 10.61
CA LYS A 97 -5.12 16.29 10.73
C LYS A 97 -4.20 15.10 10.44
N TRP A 98 -4.58 13.90 10.88
CA TRP A 98 -3.88 12.67 10.50
C TRP A 98 -3.89 12.48 8.98
N ALA A 99 -5.06 12.59 8.34
CA ALA A 99 -5.22 12.41 6.90
C ALA A 99 -4.40 13.45 6.11
N THR A 100 -4.36 14.70 6.61
CA THR A 100 -3.54 15.77 6.04
C THR A 100 -2.06 15.41 6.04
N ALA A 101 -1.51 15.00 7.20
CA ALA A 101 -0.11 14.60 7.31
C ALA A 101 0.20 13.37 6.44
N TYR A 102 -0.70 12.38 6.44
CA TYR A 102 -0.56 11.15 5.65
C TYR A 102 -0.52 11.44 4.13
N CYS A 103 -1.44 12.27 3.62
CA CYS A 103 -1.48 12.66 2.21
C CYS A 103 -0.24 13.46 1.78
N LEU A 104 0.22 14.40 2.61
CA LEU A 104 1.45 15.16 2.34
C LEU A 104 2.68 14.26 2.31
N SER A 105 2.76 13.26 3.19
CA SER A 105 3.84 12.27 3.19
C SER A 105 3.91 11.52 1.86
N ILE A 106 2.78 10.99 1.39
CA ILE A 106 2.72 10.25 0.12
C ILE A 106 3.04 11.18 -1.05
N GLY A 107 2.46 12.38 -1.11
CA GLY A 107 2.73 13.34 -2.19
C GLY A 107 4.23 13.62 -2.32
N ALA A 108 4.90 13.95 -1.21
CA ALA A 108 6.34 14.18 -1.18
C ALA A 108 7.15 12.93 -1.59
N PHE A 109 6.71 11.73 -1.19
CA PHE A 109 7.34 10.48 -1.57
C PHE A 109 7.32 10.25 -3.08
N GLN A 110 6.19 10.49 -3.75
CA GLN A 110 6.01 10.26 -5.19
C GLN A 110 6.95 11.11 -6.08
N VAL A 111 7.51 12.19 -5.55
CA VAL A 111 8.48 13.06 -6.25
C VAL A 111 9.90 12.95 -5.70
N GLY A 112 10.19 11.93 -4.88
CA GLY A 112 11.52 11.68 -4.34
C GLY A 112 11.95 12.64 -3.22
N GLN A 113 11.04 13.41 -2.63
CA GLN A 113 11.32 14.28 -1.47
C GLN A 113 11.29 13.47 -0.17
N ILE A 114 12.19 12.48 -0.07
CA ILE A 114 12.16 11.45 0.97
C ILE A 114 12.20 12.03 2.39
N ASN A 115 13.04 13.04 2.65
CA ASN A 115 13.12 13.63 3.99
C ASN A 115 11.83 14.35 4.40
N GLN A 116 11.21 15.08 3.48
CA GLN A 116 9.93 15.74 3.76
C GLN A 116 8.83 14.71 3.97
N SER A 117 8.79 13.66 3.15
CA SER A 117 7.89 12.52 3.34
C SER A 117 8.08 11.89 4.74
N ARG A 118 9.32 11.59 5.16
CA ARG A 118 9.62 11.05 6.50
C ARG A 118 9.11 11.94 7.63
N MET A 119 9.23 13.27 7.52
CA MET A 119 8.73 14.19 8.56
C MET A 119 7.21 14.16 8.67
N PHE A 120 6.50 14.21 7.54
CA PHE A 120 5.04 14.10 7.54
C PHE A 120 4.55 12.71 7.95
N GLU A 121 5.29 11.65 7.62
CA GLU A 121 5.04 10.29 8.08
C GLU A 121 5.16 10.17 9.60
N ALA A 122 6.19 10.77 10.19
CA ALA A 122 6.34 10.81 11.65
C ALA A 122 5.20 11.59 12.32
N GLU A 123 4.78 12.71 11.74
CA GLU A 123 3.61 13.46 12.21
C GLU A 123 2.32 12.62 12.13
N SER A 124 2.07 11.93 11.00
CA SER A 124 0.87 11.08 10.86
C SER A 124 0.91 9.93 11.87
N MET A 125 2.07 9.32 12.09
CA MET A 125 2.24 8.27 13.10
C MET A 125 1.92 8.76 14.51
N GLN A 126 2.44 9.93 14.89
CA GLN A 126 2.18 10.49 16.21
C GLN A 126 0.69 10.80 16.40
N LEU A 127 0.04 11.38 15.39
CA LEU A 127 -1.41 11.62 15.42
C LEU A 127 -2.21 10.32 15.52
N ALA A 128 -1.83 9.27 14.79
CA ALA A 128 -2.48 7.95 14.86
C ALA A 128 -2.35 7.30 16.25
N ARG A 129 -1.22 7.51 16.94
CA ARG A 129 -1.03 7.05 18.33
C ARG A 129 -1.88 7.85 19.31
N LEU A 130 -1.90 9.17 19.19
CA LEU A 130 -2.70 10.05 20.06
C LEU A 130 -4.21 9.85 19.88
N LEU A 131 -4.66 9.50 18.67
CA LEU A 131 -6.05 9.14 18.38
C LEU A 131 -6.40 7.70 18.77
N GLY A 132 -5.46 6.95 19.36
CA GLY A 132 -5.74 5.60 19.85
C GLY A 132 -6.12 4.61 18.76
N MET A 133 -5.73 4.82 17.49
CA MET A 133 -6.25 4.01 16.36
C MET A 133 -5.95 2.51 16.48
N HIS A 134 -4.94 2.14 17.26
CA HIS A 134 -4.52 0.76 17.53
C HIS A 134 -5.18 0.14 18.78
N LEU A 135 -5.95 0.92 19.55
CA LEU A 135 -6.56 0.53 20.82
C LEU A 135 -8.08 0.44 20.67
N VAL A 136 -8.64 -0.76 20.77
CA VAL A 136 -10.09 -0.99 20.60
C VAL A 136 -10.93 -0.20 21.61
N SER A 137 -10.41 0.03 22.82
CA SER A 137 -11.08 0.82 23.87
C SER A 137 -11.33 2.27 23.48
N GLU A 138 -10.48 2.85 22.62
CA GLU A 138 -10.55 4.26 22.21
C GLU A 138 -11.65 4.52 21.16
N TYR A 139 -12.37 3.47 20.75
CA TYR A 139 -13.51 3.57 19.84
C TYR A 139 -14.85 3.71 20.57
N GLU A 140 -14.87 3.54 21.90
CA GLU A 140 -16.10 3.71 22.69
C GLU A 140 -16.62 5.15 22.57
N GLY A 141 -17.91 5.30 22.25
CA GLY A 141 -18.57 6.60 22.11
C GLY A 141 -18.28 7.35 20.81
N LEU A 142 -17.42 6.82 19.91
CA LEU A 142 -17.23 7.40 18.59
C LEU A 142 -18.47 7.17 17.70
N ASN A 143 -18.78 8.14 16.84
CA ASN A 143 -19.79 7.93 15.82
C ASN A 143 -19.31 6.90 14.76
N PRO A 144 -20.23 6.28 13.98
CA PRO A 144 -19.86 5.24 13.02
C PRO A 144 -18.90 5.72 11.93
N ILE A 145 -19.00 6.96 11.46
CA ILE A 145 -18.11 7.53 10.44
C ILE A 145 -16.67 7.59 10.99
N GLU A 146 -16.47 8.22 12.14
CA GLU A 146 -15.15 8.33 12.78
C GLU A 146 -14.58 6.94 13.11
N THR A 147 -15.43 6.02 13.56
CA THR A 147 -15.05 4.62 13.81
C THR A 147 -14.46 3.97 12.56
N GLN A 148 -15.16 4.04 11.42
CA GLN A 148 -14.66 3.43 10.18
C GLN A 148 -13.45 4.16 9.62
N LEU A 149 -13.39 5.48 9.74
CA LEU A 149 -12.23 6.27 9.34
C LEU A 149 -10.97 5.89 10.11
N ARG A 150 -11.04 5.77 11.44
CA ARG A 150 -9.90 5.33 12.27
C ARG A 150 -9.48 3.89 11.97
N LYS A 151 -10.43 3.00 11.68
CA LYS A 151 -10.12 1.62 11.24
C LYS A 151 -9.37 1.61 9.91
N LYS A 152 -9.85 2.33 8.89
CA LYS A 152 -9.14 2.46 7.60
C LYS A 152 -7.74 3.06 7.80
N SER A 153 -7.62 4.10 8.62
CA SER A 153 -6.35 4.75 8.96
C SER A 153 -5.36 3.84 9.69
N PHE A 154 -5.84 3.00 10.61
CA PHE A 154 -5.00 2.02 11.29
C PHE A 154 -4.30 1.11 10.27
N TRP A 155 -5.03 0.58 9.28
CA TRP A 155 -4.47 -0.29 8.25
C TRP A 155 -3.52 0.45 7.30
N LEU A 156 -3.85 1.67 6.90
CA LEU A 156 -2.95 2.53 6.12
C LEU A 156 -1.64 2.82 6.87
N GLN A 157 -1.71 3.03 8.19
CA GLN A 157 -0.54 3.24 9.04
C GLN A 157 0.24 1.94 9.30
N LEU A 158 -0.46 0.79 9.34
CA LEU A 158 0.16 -0.53 9.44
C LEU A 158 1.00 -0.85 8.21
N TYR A 159 0.53 -0.50 7.00
CA TYR A 159 1.34 -0.64 5.78
C TYR A 159 2.64 0.16 5.86
N THR A 160 2.57 1.41 6.31
CA THR A 160 3.74 2.26 6.52
C THR A 160 4.72 1.65 7.53
N PHE A 161 4.21 1.18 8.67
CA PHE A 161 5.02 0.50 9.69
C PHE A 161 5.67 -0.79 9.16
N ALA A 162 4.93 -1.60 8.42
CA ALA A 162 5.44 -2.85 7.92
C ALA A 162 6.50 -2.63 6.83
N HIS A 163 6.33 -1.61 5.96
CA HIS A 163 7.37 -1.19 5.02
C HIS A 163 8.63 -0.65 5.72
N SER A 164 8.50 -0.01 6.90
CA SER A 164 9.65 0.45 7.67
C SER A 164 10.52 -0.68 8.24
N LYS A 165 10.00 -1.92 8.32
CA LYS A 165 10.78 -3.11 8.73
C LYS A 165 11.67 -3.67 7.62
N ILE A 166 11.46 -3.25 6.37
CA ILE A 166 12.16 -3.81 5.21
C ILE A 166 13.12 -2.80 4.58
N GLN A 167 12.74 -1.52 4.55
CA GLN A 167 13.51 -0.50 3.86
C GLN A 167 14.70 -0.04 4.71
N PRO A 168 15.96 -0.26 4.27
CA PRO A 168 17.17 0.00 5.08
C PRO A 168 17.29 1.41 5.66
N GLY A 169 16.72 2.42 4.97
CA GLY A 169 16.72 3.83 5.43
C GLY A 169 15.53 4.23 6.32
N ARG A 170 14.54 3.34 6.51
CA ARG A 170 13.36 3.57 7.39
C ARG A 170 13.44 2.77 8.70
N CYS A 171 14.30 1.75 8.78
CA CYS A 171 14.44 0.88 9.95
C CYS A 171 15.02 1.57 11.20
N ASN A 172 15.71 2.72 11.06
CA ASN A 172 16.52 3.31 12.13
C ASN A 172 15.79 4.35 13.00
N TYR A 173 14.46 4.47 12.89
CA TYR A 173 13.71 5.63 13.40
C TYR A 173 12.42 5.25 14.15
N LEU A 174 11.72 6.29 14.64
CA LEU A 174 10.41 6.21 15.27
C LEU A 174 9.49 5.27 14.47
N THR A 175 8.87 4.30 15.14
CA THR A 175 7.89 3.38 14.54
C THR A 175 6.49 3.64 15.08
N TYR A 176 5.46 3.35 14.27
CA TYR A 176 4.07 3.56 14.69
C TYR A 176 3.75 2.70 15.92
N LEU A 177 4.05 1.40 15.82
CA LEU A 177 3.97 0.42 16.89
C LEU A 177 5.38 -0.08 17.20
N ASP A 178 5.62 -0.46 18.45
CA ASP A 178 6.78 -1.28 18.79
C ASP A 178 6.43 -2.78 18.72
N ASN A 179 7.46 -3.62 18.80
CA ASN A 179 7.34 -5.07 18.70
C ASN A 179 6.53 -5.71 19.85
N TYR A 180 6.29 -4.99 20.95
CA TYR A 180 5.47 -5.47 22.07
C TYR A 180 4.00 -5.09 21.84
N THR A 181 3.75 -3.81 21.59
CA THR A 181 2.42 -3.23 21.34
C THR A 181 1.70 -3.99 20.23
N ILE A 182 2.39 -4.33 19.15
CA ILE A 182 1.77 -5.05 18.02
C ILE A 182 1.21 -6.43 18.40
N ARG A 183 1.74 -7.07 19.45
CA ARG A 183 1.28 -8.40 19.90
C ARG A 183 -0.09 -8.33 20.55
N ASP A 184 -0.40 -7.20 21.17
CA ASP A 184 -1.65 -6.96 21.89
C ASP A 184 -2.73 -6.34 20.98
N VAL A 185 -2.39 -6.00 19.74
CA VAL A 185 -3.35 -5.44 18.77
C VAL A 185 -4.38 -6.49 18.36
N ASN A 186 -5.66 -6.17 18.58
CA ASN A 186 -6.78 -6.96 18.08
C ASN A 186 -7.10 -6.58 16.63
N PHE A 187 -6.35 -7.15 15.68
CA PHE A 187 -6.52 -6.89 14.24
C PHE A 187 -7.93 -7.15 13.72
N ALA A 188 -8.61 -8.19 14.23
CA ALA A 188 -9.97 -8.52 13.80
C ALA A 188 -10.98 -7.42 14.21
N ALA A 189 -10.84 -6.87 15.42
CA ALA A 189 -11.70 -5.76 15.86
C ALA A 189 -11.42 -4.45 15.11
N LEU A 190 -10.19 -4.25 14.61
CA LEU A 190 -9.78 -3.07 13.84
C LEU A 190 -10.02 -3.20 12.34
N GLU A 191 -10.53 -4.33 11.85
CA GLU A 191 -10.96 -4.47 10.46
C GLU A 191 -12.14 -3.50 10.17
N PRO A 192 -12.07 -2.68 9.11
CA PRO A 192 -13.19 -1.84 8.70
C PRO A 192 -14.34 -2.73 8.21
N LEU A 193 -15.55 -2.20 8.30
CA LEU A 193 -16.73 -2.90 7.80
C LEU A 193 -16.67 -2.96 6.26
N ASN A 194 -17.06 -4.11 5.71
CA ASN A 194 -17.17 -4.30 4.28
C ASN A 194 -18.44 -3.64 3.72
N ILE A 195 -18.54 -2.32 3.82
CA ILE A 195 -19.70 -1.55 3.38
C ILE A 195 -19.25 -0.26 2.69
N VAL A 196 -20.04 0.19 1.71
CA VAL A 196 -19.83 1.48 1.04
C VAL A 196 -20.08 2.65 1.99
N ASP A 197 -19.37 3.75 1.78
CA ASP A 197 -19.45 4.93 2.65
C ASP A 197 -20.85 5.55 2.65
N GLU A 198 -21.58 5.49 1.54
CA GLU A 198 -22.96 5.99 1.42
C GLU A 198 -23.92 5.40 2.47
N ASN A 199 -23.59 4.24 3.03
CA ASN A 199 -24.37 3.54 4.04
C ASN A 199 -23.92 3.82 5.49
N ILE A 200 -22.93 4.69 5.69
CA ILE A 200 -22.41 5.05 7.01
C ILE A 200 -22.85 6.48 7.34
N THR A 201 -23.60 6.67 8.42
CA THR A 201 -24.04 7.99 8.89
C THR A 201 -23.49 8.26 10.29
N GLU A 202 -23.59 9.52 10.75
CA GLU A 202 -23.18 9.87 12.12
C GLU A 202 -24.02 9.17 13.19
N THR A 203 -25.25 8.75 12.86
CA THR A 203 -26.18 8.15 13.81
C THR A 203 -26.27 6.64 13.70
N GLY A 204 -25.78 6.04 12.61
CA GLY A 204 -25.87 4.59 12.43
C GLY A 204 -25.30 4.10 11.11
N ILE A 205 -25.45 2.79 10.88
CA ILE A 205 -25.10 2.12 9.62
C ILE A 205 -26.40 1.59 9.01
N VAL A 206 -26.59 1.83 7.72
CA VAL A 206 -27.78 1.46 6.96
C VAL A 206 -27.46 0.26 6.05
N GLY A 207 -28.39 -0.67 5.91
CA GLY A 207 -28.23 -1.86 5.04
C GLY A 207 -27.72 -3.10 5.76
N GLN A 208 -27.69 -4.22 5.03
CA GLN A 208 -27.14 -5.48 5.54
C GLN A 208 -25.61 -5.47 5.41
N LEU A 209 -24.90 -5.91 6.44
CA LEU A 209 -23.45 -6.12 6.36
C LEU A 209 -23.17 -7.33 5.45
N PRO A 210 -22.53 -7.13 4.29
CA PRO A 210 -22.07 -8.25 3.48
C PRO A 210 -21.04 -9.07 4.28
N SER A 211 -21.12 -10.39 4.17
CA SER A 211 -20.05 -11.27 4.64
C SER A 211 -18.75 -10.92 3.89
N THR A 212 -17.70 -10.54 4.59
CA THR A 212 -16.36 -10.46 3.98
C THR A 212 -15.98 -11.85 3.47
N PRO A 213 -15.51 -12.02 2.21
CA PRO A 213 -15.11 -13.32 1.71
C PRO A 213 -14.17 -14.05 2.68
N SER A 214 -14.49 -15.31 2.97
CA SER A 214 -13.68 -16.14 3.86
C SER A 214 -12.31 -16.42 3.22
N VAL A 215 -11.25 -16.28 4.01
CA VAL A 215 -9.88 -16.59 3.58
C VAL A 215 -9.72 -18.10 3.41
N GLY A 216 -9.24 -18.54 2.24
CA GLY A 216 -8.70 -19.88 2.04
C GLY A 216 -9.71 -21.05 1.99
N LEU A 217 -11.00 -20.78 1.80
CA LEU A 217 -12.00 -21.80 1.49
C LEU A 217 -12.57 -21.54 0.09
N PRO A 218 -12.65 -22.55 -0.79
CA PRO A 218 -13.41 -22.41 -2.02
C PRO A 218 -14.85 -22.08 -1.62
N ASN A 219 -15.42 -21.03 -2.19
CA ASN A 219 -16.83 -20.71 -2.01
C ASN A 219 -17.65 -21.90 -2.54
N ASN A 220 -18.08 -22.79 -1.64
CA ASN A 220 -19.12 -23.76 -1.93
C ASN A 220 -20.42 -22.99 -2.02
N THR A 221 -20.73 -22.44 -3.20
CA THR A 221 -22.10 -22.19 -3.70
C THR A 221 -22.03 -21.34 -4.96
N ASP A 222 -22.92 -21.65 -5.90
CA ASP A 222 -23.31 -20.85 -7.07
C ASP A 222 -23.88 -19.45 -6.72
N SER A 223 -23.61 -18.92 -5.52
CA SER A 223 -24.06 -17.63 -4.99
C SER A 223 -22.92 -16.66 -4.66
N ALA A 224 -21.66 -17.02 -4.95
CA ALA A 224 -20.51 -16.11 -4.76
C ALA A 224 -20.47 -14.97 -5.78
N ASP A 225 -21.14 -15.13 -6.94
CA ASP A 225 -21.21 -14.10 -7.98
C ASP A 225 -22.17 -12.94 -7.65
N ASP A 226 -23.02 -13.09 -6.61
CA ASP A 226 -24.02 -12.08 -6.21
C ASP A 226 -23.64 -11.28 -4.93
N ALA A 227 -22.51 -11.59 -4.29
CA ALA A 227 -22.08 -10.84 -3.11
C ALA A 227 -21.55 -9.45 -3.52
N PRO A 228 -22.05 -8.34 -2.92
CA PRO A 228 -21.59 -7.00 -3.25
C PRO A 228 -20.07 -6.87 -3.06
N PHE A 229 -19.35 -6.61 -4.15
CA PHE A 229 -17.89 -6.48 -4.16
C PHE A 229 -17.53 -5.03 -4.43
N HIS A 230 -16.88 -4.38 -3.47
CA HIS A 230 -16.55 -2.96 -3.57
C HIS A 230 -15.07 -2.72 -3.31
N SER A 231 -14.58 -1.51 -3.59
CA SER A 231 -13.20 -1.10 -3.29
C SER A 231 -12.78 -1.37 -1.84
N ILE A 232 -13.68 -1.21 -0.87
CA ILE A 232 -13.40 -1.54 0.55
C ILE A 232 -13.15 -3.04 0.77
N THR A 233 -13.81 -3.91 0.00
CA THR A 233 -13.57 -5.36 0.04
C THR A 233 -12.13 -5.66 -0.36
N VAL A 234 -11.64 -5.01 -1.42
CA VAL A 234 -10.26 -5.16 -1.89
C VAL A 234 -9.27 -4.62 -0.85
N PHE A 235 -9.57 -3.47 -0.25
CA PHE A 235 -8.75 -2.90 0.83
C PHE A 235 -8.63 -3.85 2.03
N ILE A 236 -9.72 -4.51 2.44
CA ILE A 236 -9.71 -5.51 3.52
C ILE A 236 -8.87 -6.73 3.12
N MET A 237 -9.04 -7.24 1.89
CA MET A 237 -8.27 -8.39 1.40
C MET A 237 -6.76 -8.10 1.31
N ALA A 238 -6.39 -6.91 0.80
CA ALA A 238 -5.01 -6.44 0.79
C ALA A 238 -4.44 -6.33 2.21
N SER A 239 -5.23 -5.80 3.15
CA SER A 239 -4.87 -5.66 4.56
C SER A 239 -4.57 -7.01 5.22
N ARG A 240 -5.44 -8.01 4.99
CA ARG A 240 -5.25 -9.38 5.50
C ARG A 240 -4.01 -10.04 4.91
N ALA A 241 -3.80 -9.92 3.59
CA ALA A 241 -2.61 -10.45 2.93
C ALA A 241 -1.32 -9.83 3.50
N PHE A 242 -1.32 -8.50 3.67
CA PHE A 242 -0.17 -7.78 4.24
C PHE A 242 0.11 -8.22 5.68
N LEU A 243 -0.92 -8.30 6.53
CA LEU A 243 -0.77 -8.78 7.90
C LEU A 243 -0.21 -10.19 7.94
N LEU A 244 -0.68 -11.09 7.08
CA LEU A 244 -0.20 -12.47 7.01
C LEU A 244 1.27 -12.53 6.58
N GLY A 245 1.61 -11.92 5.45
CA GLY A 245 2.97 -11.99 4.87
C GLY A 245 4.03 -11.27 5.71
N MET A 246 3.65 -10.24 6.44
CA MET A 246 4.58 -9.45 7.27
C MET A 246 4.55 -9.80 8.75
N ARG A 247 3.68 -10.73 9.20
CA ARG A 247 3.45 -11.04 10.61
C ARG A 247 4.76 -11.33 11.36
N GLU A 248 5.57 -12.21 10.79
CA GLU A 248 6.81 -12.66 11.42
C GLU A 248 7.79 -11.50 11.62
N SER A 249 8.02 -10.71 10.58
CA SER A 249 8.92 -9.57 10.63
C SER A 249 8.43 -8.44 11.53
N MET A 250 7.14 -8.11 11.47
CA MET A 250 6.59 -7.03 12.30
C MET A 250 6.69 -7.32 13.79
N VAL A 251 6.51 -8.58 14.19
CA VAL A 251 6.53 -8.99 15.60
C VAL A 251 7.95 -9.23 16.10
N ASN A 252 8.84 -9.79 15.27
CA ASN A 252 10.12 -10.33 15.74
C ASN A 252 11.37 -9.59 15.24
N ASP A 253 11.32 -8.88 14.10
CA ASP A 253 12.51 -8.17 13.59
C ASP A 253 12.86 -6.98 14.52
N GLY A 254 14.11 -6.95 14.98
CA GLY A 254 14.64 -5.91 15.88
C GLY A 254 14.25 -6.08 17.35
N CYS A 255 13.69 -7.22 17.74
CA CYS A 255 13.19 -7.46 19.10
C CYS A 255 13.96 -8.58 19.81
N ASN A 256 14.29 -8.37 21.10
CA ASN A 256 14.89 -9.40 21.95
C ASN A 256 13.94 -10.57 22.24
N CYS A 257 12.64 -10.42 21.95
CA CYS A 257 11.66 -11.49 22.04
C CYS A 257 11.91 -12.67 21.08
N GLY A 258 12.78 -12.50 20.08
CA GLY A 258 13.28 -13.57 19.23
C GLY A 258 14.43 -14.38 19.84
N PHE A 259 14.99 -13.98 21.00
CA PHE A 259 16.00 -14.76 21.71
C PHE A 259 15.44 -16.16 22.03
N GLY A 260 16.05 -17.18 21.45
CA GLY A 260 15.76 -18.58 21.76
C GLY A 260 15.03 -19.36 20.67
N ARG A 261 14.52 -18.72 19.60
CA ARG A 261 13.97 -19.48 18.47
C ARG A 261 15.09 -20.01 17.57
N SER A 262 14.99 -21.28 17.23
CA SER A 262 15.96 -21.91 16.34
C SER A 262 15.73 -21.45 14.88
N PRO A 263 16.76 -21.42 14.02
CA PRO A 263 16.59 -21.15 12.60
C PRO A 263 15.57 -22.09 11.93
N GLU A 264 15.47 -23.33 12.40
CA GLU A 264 14.53 -24.36 11.93
C GLU A 264 13.07 -24.00 12.28
N GLU A 265 12.82 -23.56 13.52
CA GLU A 265 11.50 -23.10 13.95
C GLU A 265 11.03 -21.89 13.13
N ARG A 266 11.94 -20.93 12.90
CA ARG A 266 11.66 -19.76 12.05
C ARG A 266 11.40 -20.17 10.61
N LEU A 267 12.20 -21.07 10.04
CA LEU A 267 12.00 -21.58 8.68
C LEU A 267 10.66 -22.30 8.53
N SER A 268 10.28 -23.14 9.49
CA SER A 268 8.96 -23.80 9.52
C SER A 268 7.84 -22.77 9.53
N LYS A 269 7.94 -21.75 10.39
CA LYS A 269 6.93 -20.70 10.48
C LYS A 269 6.79 -19.91 9.18
N LEU A 270 7.90 -19.58 8.53
CA LEU A 270 7.90 -18.87 7.25
C LEU A 270 7.27 -19.71 6.13
N ARG A 271 7.51 -21.02 6.10
CA ARG A 271 6.85 -21.95 5.17
C ARG A 271 5.34 -21.98 5.37
N ASP A 272 4.88 -22.09 6.61
CA ASP A 272 3.44 -22.08 6.93
C ASP A 272 2.76 -20.78 6.49
N LEU A 273 3.46 -19.65 6.64
CA LEU A 273 2.96 -18.34 6.19
C LEU A 273 2.92 -18.25 4.67
N LEU A 274 3.96 -18.73 3.98
CA LEU A 274 4.01 -18.75 2.51
C LEU A 274 2.89 -19.62 1.94
N ASP A 275 2.63 -20.79 2.54
CA ASP A 275 1.61 -21.71 2.06
C ASP A 275 0.19 -21.13 2.25
N GLN A 276 -0.09 -20.51 3.39
CA GLN A 276 -1.35 -19.76 3.59
C GLN A 276 -1.47 -18.57 2.61
N LEU A 277 -0.37 -17.86 2.37
CA LEU A 277 -0.37 -16.70 1.50
C LEU A 277 -0.68 -17.11 0.05
N ARG A 278 -0.19 -18.25 -0.45
CA ARG A 278 -0.44 -18.72 -1.83
C ARG A 278 -1.93 -18.76 -2.18
N TYR A 279 -2.77 -19.19 -1.25
CA TYR A 279 -4.21 -19.45 -1.47
C TYR A 279 -5.14 -18.39 -0.84
N ILE A 280 -4.59 -17.31 -0.26
CA ILE A 280 -5.40 -16.27 0.41
C ILE A 280 -6.38 -15.56 -0.54
N LEU A 281 -6.09 -15.57 -1.85
CA LEU A 281 -6.87 -14.87 -2.88
C LEU A 281 -7.78 -15.80 -3.71
N ASP A 282 -7.85 -17.10 -3.42
CA ASP A 282 -8.63 -18.07 -4.22
C ASP A 282 -10.14 -17.78 -4.18
N GLY A 283 -10.62 -17.17 -3.10
CA GLY A 283 -12.02 -16.78 -2.91
C GLY A 283 -12.44 -15.50 -3.64
N LEU A 284 -11.55 -14.87 -4.42
CA LEU A 284 -11.90 -13.64 -5.14
C LEU A 284 -12.88 -13.90 -6.30
N PRO A 285 -13.81 -12.96 -6.56
CA PRO A 285 -14.64 -12.99 -7.77
C PRO A 285 -13.81 -13.04 -9.04
N THR A 286 -14.37 -13.61 -10.11
CA THR A 286 -13.64 -13.86 -11.37
C THR A 286 -12.97 -12.61 -11.95
N HIS A 287 -13.64 -11.46 -11.89
CA HIS A 287 -13.09 -10.18 -12.39
C HIS A 287 -11.90 -9.65 -11.56
N MET A 288 -11.75 -10.10 -10.31
CA MET A 288 -10.64 -9.72 -9.43
C MET A 288 -9.52 -10.76 -9.37
N ARG A 289 -9.66 -11.90 -10.03
CA ARG A 289 -8.61 -12.93 -10.07
C ARG A 289 -7.43 -12.45 -10.89
N GLN A 290 -6.27 -13.05 -10.63
CA GLN A 290 -5.02 -12.74 -11.33
C GLN A 290 -5.16 -12.89 -12.85
N TRP A 291 -5.89 -13.92 -13.28
CA TRP A 291 -6.18 -14.26 -14.68
C TRP A 291 -7.61 -13.90 -15.09
N GLY A 292 -8.26 -13.00 -14.35
CA GLY A 292 -9.61 -12.56 -14.69
C GLY A 292 -9.66 -12.04 -16.14
N PRO A 293 -10.74 -12.30 -16.89
CA PRO A 293 -10.86 -11.84 -18.26
C PRO A 293 -10.80 -10.32 -18.27
N GLY A 294 -9.66 -9.77 -18.70
CA GLY A 294 -9.37 -8.33 -18.70
C GLY A 294 -10.21 -7.50 -19.66
N ASP A 295 -11.25 -8.07 -20.29
CA ASP A 295 -12.02 -7.43 -21.36
C ASP A 295 -13.48 -7.91 -21.48
N ASN A 296 -14.06 -8.58 -20.46
CA ASN A 296 -15.46 -9.03 -20.53
C ASN A 296 -16.50 -7.99 -20.10
N TYR A 297 -16.13 -6.72 -19.93
CA TYR A 297 -17.14 -5.66 -20.03
C TYR A 297 -17.43 -5.47 -21.51
N GLN A 298 -18.48 -6.16 -22.00
CA GLN A 298 -19.03 -5.89 -23.32
C GLN A 298 -19.19 -4.38 -23.48
N PRO A 299 -18.80 -3.78 -24.62
CA PRO A 299 -19.18 -2.41 -24.91
C PRO A 299 -20.71 -2.40 -24.92
N PHE A 300 -21.30 -1.87 -23.86
CA PHE A 300 -22.74 -1.73 -23.76
C PHE A 300 -23.20 -0.95 -24.98
N ASP A 301 -24.17 -1.53 -25.69
CA ASP A 301 -24.69 -1.03 -26.94
C ASP A 301 -25.04 0.46 -26.79
N SER A 302 -24.40 1.31 -27.59
CA SER A 302 -24.43 2.78 -27.53
C SER A 302 -25.81 3.40 -27.82
N SER A 303 -26.88 2.62 -27.76
CA SER A 303 -28.26 3.04 -27.98
C SER A 303 -28.99 3.53 -26.72
N ASP A 304 -28.47 3.30 -25.50
CA ASP A 304 -29.20 3.64 -24.27
C ASP A 304 -28.82 4.98 -23.63
N ARG A 305 -29.79 5.89 -23.64
CA ARG A 305 -29.71 7.29 -23.18
C ARG A 305 -29.70 7.43 -21.66
N ARG A 306 -28.70 6.87 -20.96
CA ARG A 306 -28.46 7.15 -19.53
C ARG A 306 -26.98 7.44 -19.27
N GLN A 307 -26.56 8.66 -19.61
CA GLN A 307 -25.20 9.18 -19.41
C GLN A 307 -24.65 8.98 -17.98
N GLY A 308 -25.52 9.01 -16.95
CA GLY A 308 -25.14 8.81 -15.55
C GLY A 308 -24.68 7.38 -15.23
N ALA A 309 -25.42 6.36 -15.68
CA ALA A 309 -25.09 4.95 -15.41
C ALA A 309 -23.82 4.50 -16.15
N PHE A 310 -23.57 5.06 -17.35
CA PHE A 310 -22.36 4.80 -18.11
C PHE A 310 -21.10 5.34 -17.40
N THR A 311 -21.21 6.51 -16.76
CA THR A 311 -20.09 7.13 -16.04
C THR A 311 -19.76 6.37 -14.76
N GLU A 312 -20.78 5.92 -14.02
CA GLU A 312 -20.61 5.16 -12.77
C GLU A 312 -19.97 3.78 -13.00
N ALA A 313 -20.44 3.02 -14.00
CA ALA A 313 -19.85 1.73 -14.35
C ALA A 313 -18.39 1.86 -14.82
N HIS A 314 -18.05 2.95 -15.52
CA HIS A 314 -16.68 3.24 -15.93
C HIS A 314 -15.76 3.53 -14.73
N ILE A 315 -16.23 4.33 -13.77
CA ILE A 315 -15.49 4.62 -12.53
C ILE A 315 -15.30 3.33 -11.73
N GLU A 316 -16.34 2.52 -11.57
CA GLU A 316 -16.23 1.24 -10.86
C GLU A 316 -15.17 0.32 -11.49
N HIS A 317 -15.18 0.19 -12.83
CA HIS A 317 -14.17 -0.59 -13.54
C HIS A 317 -12.75 -0.05 -13.32
N LEU A 318 -12.56 1.26 -13.42
CA LEU A 318 -11.29 1.94 -13.15
C LEU A 318 -10.77 1.65 -11.74
N GLN A 319 -11.64 1.73 -10.73
CA GLN A 319 -11.32 1.45 -9.34
C GLN A 319 -10.98 -0.03 -9.12
N ASN A 320 -11.73 -0.93 -9.74
CA ASN A 320 -11.50 -2.38 -9.66
C ASN A 320 -10.15 -2.76 -10.27
N GLU A 321 -9.82 -2.26 -11.47
CA GLU A 321 -8.52 -2.57 -12.10
C GLU A 321 -7.34 -2.00 -11.30
N SER A 322 -7.46 -0.78 -10.77
CA SER A 322 -6.40 -0.14 -9.99
C SER A 322 -6.13 -0.88 -8.68
N THR A 323 -7.19 -1.33 -8.00
CA THR A 323 -7.09 -2.11 -6.75
C THR A 323 -6.70 -3.56 -7.00
N ARG A 324 -7.11 -4.16 -8.13
CA ARG A 324 -6.65 -5.48 -8.58
C ARG A 324 -5.14 -5.49 -8.79
N ALA A 325 -4.60 -4.47 -9.46
CA ALA A 325 -3.16 -4.30 -9.61
C ALA A 325 -2.46 -4.22 -8.24
N ASN A 326 -2.98 -3.39 -7.33
CA ASN A 326 -2.43 -3.24 -5.98
C ASN A 326 -2.36 -4.57 -5.23
N LEU A 327 -3.48 -5.30 -5.23
CA LEU A 327 -3.67 -6.54 -4.49
C LEU A 327 -2.69 -7.62 -4.96
N HIS A 328 -2.69 -7.91 -6.26
CA HIS A 328 -1.87 -9.01 -6.81
C HIS A 328 -0.38 -8.70 -6.79
N VAL A 329 0.03 -7.46 -7.09
CA VAL A 329 1.45 -7.08 -6.99
C VAL A 329 1.92 -7.17 -5.53
N SER A 330 1.10 -6.72 -4.56
CA SER A 330 1.44 -6.84 -3.14
C SER A 330 1.49 -8.28 -2.67
N HIS A 331 0.55 -9.12 -3.12
CA HIS A 331 0.50 -10.55 -2.81
C HIS A 331 1.76 -11.28 -3.28
N LEU A 332 2.16 -11.08 -4.54
CA LEU A 332 3.39 -11.66 -5.09
C LEU A 332 4.65 -11.14 -4.40
N TRP A 333 4.68 -9.85 -4.07
CA TRP A 333 5.80 -9.26 -3.35
C TRP A 333 5.96 -9.83 -1.94
N LEU A 334 4.86 -10.06 -1.22
CA LEU A 334 4.87 -10.71 0.09
C LEU A 334 5.35 -12.17 0.01
N GLN A 335 4.98 -12.91 -1.05
CA GLN A 335 5.51 -14.25 -1.29
C GLN A 335 7.04 -14.22 -1.50
N ASN A 336 7.53 -13.32 -2.35
CA ASN A 336 8.97 -13.14 -2.55
C ASN A 336 9.69 -12.72 -1.25
N PHE A 337 9.09 -11.83 -0.47
CA PHE A 337 9.64 -11.41 0.82
C PHE A 337 9.82 -12.58 1.80
N LEU A 338 8.83 -13.47 1.90
CA LEU A 338 8.94 -14.67 2.73
C LEU A 338 10.04 -15.60 2.23
N LEU A 339 10.18 -15.78 0.90
CA LEU A 339 11.27 -16.56 0.31
C LEU A 339 12.65 -15.96 0.67
N ASP A 340 12.80 -14.64 0.64
CA ASP A 340 14.04 -13.96 1.06
C ASP A 340 14.36 -14.21 2.54
N LYS A 341 13.36 -14.18 3.41
CA LYS A 341 13.54 -14.50 4.84
C LYS A 341 13.86 -15.98 5.07
N MET A 342 13.30 -16.88 4.26
CA MET A 342 13.60 -18.31 4.31
C MET A 342 15.05 -18.58 3.92
N ASP A 343 15.56 -17.90 2.88
CA ASP A 343 16.96 -18.02 2.47
C ASP A 343 17.91 -17.54 3.57
N VAL A 344 17.60 -16.43 4.25
CA VAL A 344 18.38 -15.98 5.41
C VAL A 344 18.41 -17.04 6.50
N ALA A 345 17.26 -17.64 6.84
CA ALA A 345 17.20 -18.71 7.83
C ALA A 345 18.00 -19.95 7.42
N LEU A 346 17.93 -20.34 6.14
CA LEU A 346 18.67 -21.47 5.58
C LEU A 346 20.19 -21.23 5.59
N GLN A 347 20.64 -20.01 5.30
CA GLN A 347 22.07 -19.67 5.39
C GLN A 347 22.55 -19.70 6.84
N GLU A 348 21.78 -19.18 7.79
CA GLU A 348 22.12 -19.28 9.21
C GLU A 348 22.21 -20.74 9.70
N MET A 349 21.38 -21.65 9.16
CA MET A 349 21.47 -23.09 9.43
C MET A 349 22.76 -23.68 8.84
N LYS A 350 23.10 -23.29 7.61
CA LYS A 350 24.31 -23.75 6.92
C LYS A 350 25.57 -23.41 7.71
N ASP A 351 25.62 -22.21 8.25
CA ASP A 351 26.74 -21.72 9.06
C ASP A 351 26.89 -22.47 10.39
N ARG A 352 25.81 -23.08 10.91
CA ARG A 352 25.79 -23.80 12.20
C ARG A 352 26.05 -25.30 12.08
N GLU A 353 25.35 -25.99 11.17
CA GLU A 353 25.27 -27.46 11.15
C GLU A 353 26.06 -28.11 10.00
N GLY A 354 26.46 -27.34 8.98
CA GLY A 354 27.31 -27.82 7.88
C GLY A 354 26.65 -28.79 6.88
N ASP A 355 25.34 -29.07 6.97
CA ASP A 355 24.62 -29.88 5.96
C ASP A 355 24.37 -29.08 4.67
N ASP A 356 25.34 -29.16 3.76
CA ASP A 356 25.32 -28.41 2.50
C ASP A 356 24.29 -28.95 1.49
N SER A 357 23.94 -30.24 1.54
CA SER A 357 23.11 -30.87 0.50
C SER A 357 21.62 -30.60 0.69
N TYR A 358 21.09 -30.71 1.92
CA TYR A 358 19.69 -30.36 2.20
C TYR A 358 19.44 -28.88 1.92
N ILE A 359 20.31 -28.01 2.42
CA ILE A 359 20.19 -26.55 2.29
C ILE A 359 20.27 -26.12 0.83
N ALA A 360 21.24 -26.64 0.07
CA ALA A 360 21.32 -26.36 -1.36
C ALA A 360 20.05 -26.78 -2.11
N THR A 361 19.44 -27.92 -1.74
CA THR A 361 18.18 -28.38 -2.34
C THR A 361 17.02 -27.42 -2.03
N GLN A 362 16.93 -26.93 -0.80
CA GLN A 362 15.90 -25.96 -0.39
C GLN A 362 16.08 -24.61 -1.11
N LEU A 363 17.30 -24.10 -1.22
CA LEU A 363 17.60 -22.87 -1.95
C LEU A 363 17.25 -23.02 -3.46
N LYS A 364 17.46 -24.21 -4.05
CA LYS A 364 17.01 -24.50 -5.44
C LYS A 364 15.50 -24.40 -5.57
N GLN A 365 14.75 -24.91 -4.59
CA GLN A 365 13.30 -24.85 -4.60
C GLN A 365 12.80 -23.42 -4.42
N ASN A 366 13.33 -22.67 -3.45
CA ASN A 366 12.97 -21.27 -3.24
C ASN A 366 13.22 -20.43 -4.50
N TRP A 367 14.31 -20.72 -5.24
CA TRP A 367 14.57 -20.05 -6.52
C TRP A 367 13.52 -20.36 -7.59
N LYS A 368 13.06 -21.61 -7.71
CA LYS A 368 11.96 -21.96 -8.64
C LYS A 368 10.67 -21.24 -8.29
N ASP A 369 10.38 -21.12 -6.99
CA ASP A 369 9.21 -20.40 -6.51
C ASP A 369 9.33 -18.89 -6.86
N ARG A 370 10.53 -18.29 -6.79
CA ARG A 370 10.79 -16.91 -7.26
C ARG A 370 10.63 -16.74 -8.76
N GLU A 371 11.07 -17.72 -9.55
CA GLU A 371 10.86 -17.71 -11.00
C GLU A 371 9.36 -17.66 -11.32
N ASP A 372 8.56 -18.47 -10.61
CA ASP A 372 7.11 -18.47 -10.78
C ASP A 372 6.47 -17.14 -10.36
N VAL A 373 6.86 -16.58 -9.22
CA VAL A 373 6.43 -15.24 -8.77
C VAL A 373 6.76 -14.18 -9.82
N SER A 374 7.94 -14.25 -10.44
CA SER A 374 8.39 -13.30 -11.46
C SER A 374 7.56 -13.40 -12.74
N ARG A 375 7.29 -14.63 -13.20
CA ARG A 375 6.41 -14.90 -14.35
C ARG A 375 5.00 -14.36 -14.12
N GLN A 376 4.45 -14.63 -12.94
CA GLN A 376 3.14 -14.15 -12.51
C GLN A 376 3.07 -12.61 -12.45
N LEU A 377 4.12 -11.96 -11.93
CA LEU A 377 4.19 -10.51 -11.86
C LEU A 377 4.24 -9.87 -13.25
N LEU A 378 5.11 -10.36 -14.14
CA LEU A 378 5.20 -9.84 -15.51
C LEU A 378 3.87 -9.99 -16.24
N HIS A 379 3.14 -11.09 -16.03
CA HIS A 379 1.81 -11.24 -16.60
C HIS A 379 0.87 -10.11 -16.18
N ILE A 380 0.79 -9.81 -14.88
CA ILE A 380 -0.06 -8.71 -14.36
C ILE A 380 0.36 -7.37 -14.95
N LEU A 381 1.67 -7.08 -14.97
CA LEU A 381 2.20 -5.81 -15.46
C LEU A 381 1.96 -5.60 -16.97
N HIS A 382 1.87 -6.67 -17.74
CA HIS A 382 1.55 -6.61 -19.17
C HIS A 382 0.05 -6.69 -19.47
N SER A 383 -0.75 -7.31 -18.61
CA SER A 383 -2.19 -7.47 -18.83
C SER A 383 -3.01 -6.27 -18.34
N ILE A 384 -2.50 -5.51 -17.37
CA ILE A 384 -3.18 -4.31 -16.85
C ILE A 384 -2.66 -3.06 -17.56
N PRO A 385 -3.55 -2.29 -18.23
CA PRO A 385 -3.18 -1.00 -18.81
C PRO A 385 -2.53 -0.03 -17.83
N HIS A 386 -1.59 0.77 -18.31
CA HIS A 386 -0.84 1.75 -17.51
C HIS A 386 -1.73 2.67 -16.68
N ALA A 387 -2.88 3.09 -17.23
CA ALA A 387 -3.81 3.99 -16.55
C ALA A 387 -4.31 3.43 -15.20
N TYR A 388 -4.34 2.10 -15.05
CA TYR A 388 -4.75 1.42 -13.82
C TYR A 388 -3.55 1.04 -12.93
N LEU A 389 -2.34 0.94 -13.49
CA LEU A 389 -1.11 0.75 -12.71
C LEU A 389 -0.65 2.04 -12.04
N GLU A 390 -0.78 3.17 -12.75
CA GLU A 390 -0.29 4.49 -12.34
C GLU A 390 -0.76 4.95 -10.95
N PRO A 391 -2.04 4.82 -10.54
CA PRO A 391 -2.51 5.22 -9.22
C PRO A 391 -1.79 4.55 -8.04
N ASN A 392 -1.11 3.42 -8.27
CA ASN A 392 -0.31 2.75 -7.24
C ASN A 392 1.04 3.44 -6.98
N GLY A 393 1.49 4.28 -7.91
CA GLY A 393 2.69 5.11 -7.82
C GLY A 393 3.96 4.32 -7.54
N LEU A 394 4.90 4.99 -6.87
CA LEU A 394 6.20 4.43 -6.53
C LEU A 394 6.11 3.16 -5.69
N TYR A 395 5.07 2.97 -4.86
CA TYR A 395 4.91 1.78 -4.03
C TYR A 395 4.85 0.49 -4.86
N LEU A 396 4.21 0.53 -6.04
CA LEU A 396 4.21 -0.60 -6.98
C LEU A 396 5.60 -0.79 -7.58
N ILE A 397 6.26 0.29 -8.00
CA ILE A 397 7.61 0.26 -8.59
C ILE A 397 8.62 -0.35 -7.62
N TYR A 398 8.56 -0.01 -6.31
CA TYR A 398 9.42 -0.63 -5.30
C TYR A 398 9.21 -2.14 -5.19
N LYS A 399 7.96 -2.61 -5.22
CA LYS A 399 7.63 -4.03 -5.14
C LYS A 399 8.15 -4.79 -6.37
N VAL A 400 7.96 -4.22 -7.56
CA VAL A 400 8.49 -4.76 -8.82
C VAL A 400 10.02 -4.83 -8.79
N ARG A 401 10.67 -3.74 -8.36
CA ARG A 401 12.14 -3.69 -8.23
C ARG A 401 12.66 -4.70 -7.20
N SER A 402 11.96 -4.87 -6.09
CA SER A 402 12.30 -5.84 -5.04
C SER A 402 12.27 -7.28 -5.57
N ILE A 403 11.23 -7.66 -6.32
CA ILE A 403 11.13 -8.99 -6.93
C ILE A 403 12.20 -9.16 -8.03
N ALA A 404 12.40 -8.16 -8.88
CA ALA A 404 13.42 -8.22 -9.93
C ALA A 404 14.82 -8.42 -9.33
N SER A 405 15.17 -7.68 -8.28
CA SER A 405 16.47 -7.80 -7.60
C SER A 405 16.67 -9.15 -6.91
N SER A 406 15.62 -9.81 -6.41
CA SER A 406 15.76 -11.11 -5.75
C SER A 406 16.21 -12.23 -6.70
N LEU A 407 15.94 -12.09 -8.01
CA LEU A 407 16.43 -13.03 -9.04
C LEU A 407 17.96 -13.03 -9.17
N LEU A 408 18.63 -11.96 -8.74
CA LEU A 408 20.09 -11.86 -8.75
C LEU A 408 20.74 -12.75 -7.67
N ASN A 409 19.99 -13.16 -6.65
CA ASN A 409 20.47 -14.06 -5.59
C ASN A 409 20.52 -15.53 -6.03
N CYS A 410 20.77 -15.81 -7.31
CA CYS A 410 20.75 -17.14 -7.90
C CYS A 410 21.85 -18.05 -7.29
N PRO A 411 21.51 -19.10 -6.50
CA PRO A 411 22.49 -19.77 -5.65
C PRO A 411 23.38 -20.87 -6.28
N PHE A 412 23.50 -21.00 -7.61
CA PHE A 412 24.15 -22.20 -8.20
C PHE A 412 25.11 -21.87 -9.35
N GLU A 413 26.15 -22.71 -9.48
CA GLU A 413 26.99 -22.77 -10.68
C GLU A 413 26.08 -22.75 -11.91
N MET A 414 26.26 -21.70 -12.71
CA MET A 414 25.29 -21.27 -13.71
C MET A 414 25.13 -22.34 -14.79
N ASP A 415 24.07 -23.15 -14.69
CA ASP A 415 23.50 -23.77 -15.88
C ASP A 415 23.25 -22.62 -16.88
N ARG A 416 23.84 -22.73 -18.06
CA ARG A 416 23.77 -21.71 -19.11
C ARG A 416 22.32 -21.36 -19.45
N GLN A 417 21.40 -22.32 -19.32
CA GLN A 417 19.97 -22.10 -19.56
C GLN A 417 19.32 -21.26 -18.46
N LEU A 418 19.66 -21.52 -17.20
CA LEU A 418 19.18 -20.78 -16.04
C LEU A 418 19.61 -19.30 -16.11
N SER A 419 20.90 -19.08 -16.39
CA SER A 419 21.46 -17.73 -16.56
C SER A 419 20.76 -16.95 -17.67
N ARG A 420 20.48 -17.60 -18.80
CA ARG A 420 19.74 -16.96 -19.90
C ARG A 420 18.34 -16.56 -19.46
N ARG A 421 17.58 -17.45 -18.81
CA ARG A 421 16.24 -17.14 -18.30
C ARG A 421 16.24 -16.00 -17.30
N VAL A 422 17.17 -15.97 -16.34
CA VAL A 422 17.31 -14.84 -15.40
C VAL A 422 17.56 -13.54 -16.16
N SER A 423 18.45 -13.56 -17.15
CA SER A 423 18.76 -12.38 -17.97
C SER A 423 17.52 -11.87 -18.72
N GLU A 424 16.70 -12.77 -19.26
CA GLU A 424 15.43 -12.46 -19.92
C GLU A 424 14.45 -11.79 -18.94
N TYR A 425 14.23 -12.35 -17.74
CA TYR A 425 13.37 -11.74 -16.72
C TYR A 425 13.85 -10.35 -16.29
N ILE A 426 15.15 -10.20 -16.01
CA ILE A 426 15.74 -8.91 -15.62
C ILE A 426 15.58 -7.88 -16.73
N GLN A 427 15.76 -8.29 -17.98
CA GLN A 427 15.57 -7.42 -19.14
C GLN A 427 14.11 -6.96 -19.25
N GLU A 428 13.15 -7.87 -19.11
CA GLU A 428 11.72 -7.52 -19.14
C GLU A 428 11.32 -6.61 -17.98
N PHE A 429 11.75 -6.90 -16.74
CA PHE A 429 11.49 -6.00 -15.61
C PHE A 429 12.10 -4.62 -15.83
N THR A 430 13.30 -4.53 -16.40
CA THR A 430 13.94 -3.24 -16.71
C THR A 430 13.12 -2.45 -17.74
N LYS A 431 12.57 -3.11 -18.77
CA LYS A 431 11.67 -2.47 -19.76
C LYS A 431 10.37 -1.98 -19.12
N VAL A 432 9.77 -2.77 -18.23
CA VAL A 432 8.54 -2.37 -17.54
C VAL A 432 8.80 -1.20 -16.59
N LEU A 433 9.88 -1.27 -15.81
CA LEU A 433 10.26 -0.21 -14.88
C LEU A 433 10.61 1.09 -15.60
N SER A 434 11.25 1.06 -16.77
CA SER A 434 11.53 2.28 -17.55
C SER A 434 10.28 2.97 -18.07
N TYR A 435 9.19 2.23 -18.22
CA TYR A 435 7.90 2.77 -18.62
C TYR A 435 7.05 3.28 -17.44
N LEU A 436 7.11 2.59 -16.30
CA LEU A 436 6.37 2.96 -15.08
C LEU A 436 7.02 4.09 -14.30
N ASP A 437 8.36 4.13 -14.24
CA ASP A 437 9.09 5.09 -13.42
C ASP A 437 9.15 6.47 -14.09
N ARG A 438 8.19 7.33 -13.73
CA ARG A 438 8.12 8.74 -14.14
C ARG A 438 8.68 9.70 -13.09
N SER A 439 9.59 9.23 -12.24
CA SER A 439 10.20 10.07 -11.20
C SER A 439 10.97 11.24 -11.83
N GLU A 440 10.72 12.45 -11.33
CA GLU A 440 11.46 13.66 -11.75
C GLU A 440 12.90 13.67 -11.19
N ILE A 441 13.14 12.90 -10.13
CA ILE A 441 14.41 12.79 -9.41
C ILE A 441 14.81 11.32 -9.36
N VAL A 442 16.11 11.05 -9.48
CA VAL A 442 16.64 9.70 -9.26
C VAL A 442 16.28 9.26 -7.85
N ASN A 443 15.61 8.13 -7.76
CA ASN A 443 15.23 7.54 -6.50
C ASN A 443 16.48 7.06 -5.74
N THR A 444 16.83 7.76 -4.66
CA THR A 444 17.98 7.45 -3.81
C THR A 444 17.61 6.61 -2.58
N ASP A 445 16.45 5.95 -2.56
CA ASP A 445 16.08 5.08 -1.44
C ASP A 445 17.14 3.98 -1.25
N GLY A 446 17.89 4.11 -0.16
CA GLY A 446 19.04 3.27 0.16
C GLY A 446 20.36 4.03 0.35
N LEU A 447 20.46 5.27 -0.14
CA LEU A 447 21.58 6.16 0.20
C LEU A 447 21.28 6.83 1.55
N ARG A 448 22.29 6.83 2.44
CA ARG A 448 22.26 7.61 3.69
C ARG A 448 21.97 9.06 3.31
N SER A 449 20.88 9.63 3.82
CA SER A 449 20.54 11.02 3.56
C SER A 449 21.43 11.92 4.44
N TRP A 450 21.50 13.22 4.15
CA TRP A 450 22.18 14.18 5.04
C TRP A 450 21.74 14.11 6.52
N ILE A 451 20.51 13.67 6.81
CA ILE A 451 20.02 13.41 8.18
C ILE A 451 20.78 12.22 8.80
N ASP A 452 21.09 11.22 8.00
CA ASP A 452 21.89 10.04 8.38
C ASP A 452 23.41 10.38 8.44
N GLU A 453 23.92 11.31 7.61
CA GLU A 453 25.35 11.66 7.53
C GLU A 453 25.81 12.66 8.61
N GLY A 454 24.91 13.51 9.12
CA GLY A 454 25.24 14.48 10.19
C GLY A 454 25.70 13.84 11.51
N GLN A 455 25.48 12.54 11.70
CA GLN A 455 25.96 11.79 12.87
C GLN A 455 27.46 11.44 12.82
N HIS A 456 28.12 11.59 11.66
CA HIS A 456 29.53 11.22 11.48
C HIS A 456 30.53 12.39 11.52
N ILE A 457 30.09 13.62 11.81
CA ILE A 457 30.98 14.81 11.71
C ILE A 457 31.74 15.16 13.01
N ASN A 458 31.46 14.59 14.18
CA ASN A 458 32.19 14.98 15.40
C ASN A 458 32.61 13.80 16.27
N HIS A 459 33.79 13.24 16.01
CA HIS A 459 34.62 12.57 17.01
C HIS A 459 36.12 12.63 16.68
N ASP A 460 36.60 13.75 16.16
CA ASP A 460 38.03 14.08 16.12
C ASP A 460 38.23 15.55 16.52
N THR A 461 38.19 15.81 17.83
CA THR A 461 38.92 16.90 18.51
C THR A 461 39.25 16.49 19.92
#